data_AF-A0A8W8HSY1-F1
#
_entry.id   AF-A0A8W8HSY1-F1
#
_cell.length_a   1.000
_cell.length_b   1.000
_cell.length_c   1.000
_cell.angle_alpha   90.00
_cell.angle_beta   90.00
_cell.angle_gamma   90.00
#
_symmetry.space_group_name_H-M   'P 1'
#
loop_
_entity.id
_entity.type
_entity.pdbx_description
1 polymer ?
#
loop_
_entity_poly.entity_id
_entity_poly.type
_entity_poly.pdbx_seq_one_letter_code
_entity_poly.pdbx_strand_id
1 'polypeptide(L)'
;IFSIEVHHNGVHNYIDGYMSGLNTASWDPVFWFIHSFFQLLWVAFRNGQRANGINPERDYPRGVRVPAGHEFYQRMNFMPFMRRITNLEGLSNRYDRIVQYAPMPRCPACGGSPFLVCLRGVCVSRSSRRAPVFFRGKRSAGTSGDQLADENVNPNTTNLIQSNEAALSTLNKPYQNTFMIDGKIDEDAWAYIPIRVLYERPKGFNFHTTSPGATKRDMYDPENFKNEAKRIGLHNEVQYKQQCTPSGSGAAKVFVQSNGLNYAGKYKDYAIVDERQPVTSAITYVGFKKPSTSDSEVILTAYDTCGRICRPACPVYGHHRESYRACSGSFRISSKSPLMFSQNYGSAVSSTWNVREMEPGCKSSQSLPITFVCDHQNSWPWESKL
;
A
#
# COMPACT_ATOMS: atom_id res chain seq x y z
N ILE A 1 -2.31 -15.19 11.13
CA ILE A 1 -3.33 -14.16 11.42
C ILE A 1 -4.68 -14.74 11.01
N PHE A 2 -5.60 -14.98 11.95
CA PHE A 2 -6.86 -15.73 11.70
C PHE A 2 -8.13 -14.88 11.71
N SER A 3 -8.02 -13.55 11.64
CA SER A 3 -9.19 -12.67 11.58
C SER A 3 -9.63 -12.45 10.13
N ILE A 4 -10.90 -12.71 9.85
CA ILE A 4 -11.51 -12.43 8.55
C ILE A 4 -11.53 -10.93 8.24
N GLU A 5 -11.63 -10.09 9.27
CA GLU A 5 -11.60 -8.63 9.19
C GLU A 5 -10.25 -8.12 8.66
N VAL A 6 -9.14 -8.80 9.00
CA VAL A 6 -7.82 -8.42 8.47
C VAL A 6 -7.75 -8.68 6.96
N HIS A 7 -8.34 -9.78 6.50
CA HIS A 7 -8.38 -10.10 5.06
C HIS A 7 -9.31 -9.15 4.31
N HIS A 8 -10.46 -8.81 4.91
CA HIS A 8 -11.39 -7.78 4.44
C HIS A 8 -10.68 -6.44 4.25
N ASN A 9 -10.04 -5.93 5.30
CA ASN A 9 -9.33 -4.66 5.26
C ASN A 9 -8.14 -4.69 4.30
N GLY A 10 -7.53 -5.86 4.09
CA GLY A 10 -6.52 -6.06 3.06
C GLY A 10 -7.01 -5.71 1.65
N VAL A 11 -8.24 -6.09 1.28
CA VAL A 11 -8.81 -5.79 -0.04
C VAL A 11 -9.15 -4.31 -0.17
N HIS A 12 -9.73 -3.70 0.88
CA HIS A 12 -9.98 -2.26 0.94
C HIS A 12 -8.70 -1.44 0.69
N ASN A 13 -7.63 -1.80 1.40
CA ASN A 13 -6.34 -1.15 1.29
C ASN A 13 -5.67 -1.41 -0.06
N TYR A 14 -5.86 -2.59 -0.65
CA TYR A 14 -5.31 -2.94 -1.96
C TYR A 14 -5.91 -2.09 -3.08
N ILE A 15 -7.22 -1.85 -3.05
CA ILE A 15 -7.90 -0.99 -4.04
C ILE A 15 -7.55 0.48 -3.81
N ASP A 16 -7.33 0.88 -2.56
CA ASP A 16 -6.94 2.23 -2.15
C ASP A 16 -7.99 3.30 -2.53
N GLY A 17 -7.62 4.59 -2.59
CA GLY A 17 -8.56 5.66 -2.94
C GLY A 17 -9.74 5.71 -1.97
N TYR A 18 -10.97 5.83 -2.50
CA TYR A 18 -12.19 5.81 -1.67
C TYR A 18 -12.32 4.50 -0.87
N MET A 19 -11.92 3.36 -1.44
CA MET A 19 -12.02 2.04 -0.80
C MET A 19 -11.18 1.90 0.47
N SER A 20 -10.10 2.68 0.62
CA SER A 20 -9.28 2.66 1.85
C SER A 20 -9.84 3.48 3.00
N GLY A 21 -10.83 4.35 2.74
CA GLY A 21 -11.43 5.22 3.76
C GLY A 21 -12.69 4.61 4.35
N LEU A 22 -12.76 4.45 5.68
CA LEU A 22 -13.92 3.87 6.37
C LEU A 22 -15.25 4.56 6.03
N ASN A 23 -15.24 5.89 5.91
CA ASN A 23 -16.44 6.70 5.65
C ASN A 23 -16.75 6.86 4.15
N THR A 24 -15.86 6.44 3.27
CA THR A 24 -15.94 6.69 1.83
C THR A 24 -15.92 5.43 0.99
N ALA A 25 -15.57 4.29 1.58
CA ALA A 25 -15.41 3.04 0.84
C ALA A 25 -16.68 2.67 0.08
N SER A 26 -17.86 2.89 0.68
CA SER A 26 -19.16 2.64 0.05
C SER A 26 -19.48 3.49 -1.17
N TRP A 27 -18.69 4.53 -1.46
CA TRP A 27 -18.84 5.36 -2.66
C TRP A 27 -18.25 4.67 -3.90
N ASP A 28 -17.31 3.75 -3.72
CA ASP A 28 -16.84 2.89 -4.78
C ASP A 28 -17.80 1.69 -4.93
N PRO A 29 -18.41 1.45 -6.10
CA PRO A 29 -19.31 0.31 -6.31
C PRO A 29 -18.69 -1.05 -5.96
N VAL A 30 -17.35 -1.20 -6.05
CA VAL A 30 -16.63 -2.42 -5.70
C VAL A 30 -16.84 -2.81 -4.23
N PHE A 31 -17.08 -1.83 -3.35
CA PHE A 31 -17.45 -2.05 -1.95
C PHE A 31 -18.59 -3.06 -1.80
N TRP A 32 -19.66 -2.88 -2.56
CA TRP A 32 -20.86 -3.70 -2.44
C TRP A 32 -20.61 -5.14 -2.90
N PHE A 33 -19.75 -5.35 -3.91
CA PHE A 33 -19.34 -6.69 -4.34
C PHE A 33 -18.46 -7.39 -3.29
N ILE A 34 -17.51 -6.67 -2.69
CA ILE A 34 -16.65 -7.21 -1.62
C ILE A 34 -17.50 -7.56 -0.40
N HIS A 35 -18.34 -6.65 0.08
CA HIS A 35 -19.19 -6.90 1.24
C HIS A 35 -20.24 -8.00 0.98
N SER A 36 -20.70 -8.17 -0.26
CA SER A 36 -21.52 -9.34 -0.64
C SER A 36 -20.74 -10.65 -0.52
N PHE A 37 -19.47 -10.68 -0.92
CA PHE A 37 -18.60 -11.85 -0.75
C PHE A 37 -18.33 -12.16 0.73
N PHE A 38 -18.02 -11.16 1.55
CA PHE A 38 -17.84 -11.37 2.99
C PHE A 38 -19.13 -11.79 3.70
N GLN A 39 -20.29 -11.34 3.21
CA GLN A 39 -21.59 -11.84 3.68
C GLN A 39 -21.79 -13.33 3.34
N LEU A 40 -21.36 -13.81 2.17
CA LEU A 40 -21.36 -15.24 1.84
C LEU A 40 -20.50 -16.05 2.83
N LEU A 41 -19.31 -15.53 3.19
CA LEU A 41 -18.45 -16.16 4.20
C LEU A 41 -19.12 -16.18 5.59
N TRP A 42 -19.80 -15.09 5.95
CA TRP A 42 -20.59 -15.01 7.18
C TRP A 42 -21.72 -16.05 7.21
N VAL A 43 -22.47 -16.22 6.12
CA VAL A 43 -23.52 -17.26 6.02
C VAL A 43 -22.93 -18.66 6.16
N ALA A 44 -21.78 -18.94 5.54
CA ALA A 44 -21.09 -20.22 5.68
C ALA A 44 -20.65 -20.47 7.14
N PHE A 45 -20.13 -19.46 7.82
CA PHE A 45 -19.76 -19.53 9.23
C PHE A 45 -20.98 -19.85 10.12
N ARG A 46 -22.11 -19.16 9.93
CA ARG A 46 -23.35 -19.43 10.67
C ARG A 46 -23.87 -20.85 10.45
N ASN A 47 -23.76 -21.39 9.23
CA ASN A 47 -24.13 -22.78 8.95
C ASN A 47 -23.22 -23.76 9.71
N GLY A 48 -21.93 -23.47 9.79
CA GLY A 48 -20.98 -24.21 10.63
C GLY A 48 -21.36 -24.18 12.11
N GLN A 49 -21.70 -23.01 12.66
CA GLN A 49 -22.19 -22.89 14.04
C GLN A 49 -23.43 -23.77 14.28
N ARG A 50 -24.44 -23.67 13.41
CA ARG A 50 -25.67 -24.50 13.52
C ARG A 50 -25.37 -25.99 13.48
N ALA A 51 -24.48 -26.42 12.58
CA ALA A 51 -24.06 -27.81 12.48
C ALA A 51 -23.36 -28.32 13.76
N ASN A 52 -22.76 -27.41 14.53
CA ASN A 52 -22.15 -27.69 15.83
C ASN A 52 -23.08 -27.42 17.02
N GLY A 53 -24.39 -27.24 16.80
CA GLY A 53 -25.37 -26.99 17.87
C GLY A 53 -25.30 -25.58 18.49
N ILE A 54 -24.55 -24.66 17.88
CA ILE A 54 -24.42 -23.28 18.34
C ILE A 54 -25.52 -22.44 17.67
N ASN A 55 -26.23 -21.63 18.45
CA ASN A 55 -27.21 -20.68 17.93
C ASN A 55 -26.52 -19.36 17.52
N PRO A 56 -26.36 -19.07 16.22
CA PRO A 56 -25.64 -17.87 15.78
C PRO A 56 -26.33 -16.55 16.16
N GLU A 57 -27.65 -16.56 16.41
CA GLU A 57 -28.36 -15.35 16.83
C GLU A 57 -27.97 -14.89 18.24
N ARG A 58 -27.45 -15.82 19.06
CA ARG A 58 -27.17 -15.58 20.48
C ARG A 58 -25.70 -15.72 20.83
N ASP A 59 -24.92 -16.36 19.97
CA ASP A 59 -23.48 -16.54 20.11
C ASP A 59 -22.73 -15.29 19.62
N TYR A 60 -22.84 -14.21 20.40
CA TYR A 60 -22.19 -12.93 20.11
C TYR A 60 -21.71 -12.27 21.42
N PRO A 61 -20.56 -11.56 21.42
CA PRO A 61 -19.94 -11.06 22.64
C PRO A 61 -20.86 -10.19 23.50
N ARG A 62 -20.75 -10.37 24.82
CA ARG A 62 -21.55 -9.65 25.83
C ARG A 62 -20.67 -9.05 26.92
N GLY A 63 -21.18 -7.97 27.53
CA GLY A 63 -20.64 -7.39 28.75
C GLY A 63 -19.59 -6.30 28.54
N VAL A 64 -19.07 -5.79 29.67
CA VAL A 64 -18.28 -4.55 29.77
C VAL A 64 -16.93 -4.56 29.04
N ARG A 65 -16.44 -5.75 28.62
CA ARG A 65 -15.19 -5.89 27.86
C ARG A 65 -15.38 -5.74 26.35
N VAL A 66 -16.63 -5.68 25.88
CA VAL A 66 -16.92 -5.47 24.46
C VAL A 66 -16.79 -3.97 24.14
N PRO A 67 -16.07 -3.59 23.08
CA PRO A 67 -15.97 -2.19 22.66
C PRO A 67 -17.33 -1.54 22.48
N ALA A 68 -17.42 -0.24 22.77
CA ALA A 68 -18.64 0.53 22.60
C ALA A 68 -19.13 0.47 21.15
N GLY A 69 -20.44 0.26 20.97
CA GLY A 69 -21.09 0.02 19.67
C GLY A 69 -21.18 -1.46 19.28
N HIS A 70 -20.38 -2.35 19.89
CA HIS A 70 -20.26 -3.75 19.50
C HIS A 70 -20.89 -4.74 20.50
N GLU A 71 -21.51 -4.28 21.59
CA GLU A 71 -22.17 -5.17 22.56
C GLU A 71 -23.53 -5.64 22.04
N PHE A 72 -23.93 -6.85 22.46
CA PHE A 72 -25.15 -7.54 22.05
C PHE A 72 -26.44 -6.70 22.00
N TYR A 73 -26.68 -5.84 23.00
CA TYR A 73 -27.88 -4.99 23.09
C TYR A 73 -27.66 -3.55 22.62
N GLN A 74 -26.44 -3.20 22.21
CA GLN A 74 -26.16 -1.88 21.65
C GLN A 74 -26.81 -1.71 20.27
N ARG A 75 -27.19 -0.47 19.98
CA ARG A 75 -27.97 -0.12 18.78
C ARG A 75 -27.06 0.32 17.65
N MET A 76 -27.29 -0.25 16.49
CA MET A 76 -26.76 0.18 15.20
C MET A 76 -27.69 1.25 14.61
N ASN A 77 -27.10 2.25 13.96
CA ASN A 77 -27.85 3.33 13.32
C ASN A 77 -27.83 3.18 11.79
N PHE A 78 -28.96 2.78 11.22
CA PHE A 78 -29.15 2.64 9.76
C PHE A 78 -30.07 3.73 9.17
N MET A 79 -30.29 4.82 9.90
CA MET A 79 -31.10 5.93 9.39
C MET A 79 -30.41 6.61 8.19
N PRO A 80 -31.17 7.13 7.21
CA PRO A 80 -32.64 7.18 7.18
C PRO A 80 -33.31 5.91 6.67
N PHE A 81 -32.55 4.90 6.23
CA PHE A 81 -33.07 3.75 5.48
C PHE A 81 -33.86 2.76 6.34
N MET A 82 -33.47 2.57 7.62
CA MET A 82 -34.18 1.71 8.55
C MET A 82 -34.14 2.28 9.97
N ARG A 83 -35.13 1.89 10.78
CA ARG A 83 -35.12 2.15 12.23
C ARG A 83 -33.83 1.61 12.86
N ARG A 84 -33.42 2.21 13.97
CA ARG A 84 -32.35 1.66 14.80
C ARG A 84 -32.71 0.23 15.23
N ILE A 85 -31.76 -0.67 15.06
CA ILE A 85 -31.85 -2.07 15.50
C ILE A 85 -30.67 -2.37 16.41
N THR A 86 -30.83 -3.32 17.32
CA THR A 86 -29.73 -3.84 18.14
C THR A 86 -28.82 -4.77 17.33
N ASN A 87 -27.59 -4.98 17.79
CA ASN A 87 -26.72 -6.03 17.23
C ASN A 87 -27.42 -7.40 17.26
N LEU A 88 -28.14 -7.73 18.35
CA LEU A 88 -28.99 -8.93 18.44
C LEU A 88 -30.02 -9.02 17.30
N GLU A 89 -30.77 -7.94 17.04
CA GLU A 89 -31.75 -7.92 15.95
C GLU A 89 -31.04 -8.11 14.59
N GLY A 90 -29.91 -7.43 14.38
CA GLY A 90 -29.09 -7.55 13.16
C GLY A 90 -28.57 -8.97 12.91
N LEU A 91 -28.34 -9.75 13.97
CA LEU A 91 -27.91 -11.15 13.89
C LEU A 91 -29.07 -12.13 13.73
N SER A 92 -30.33 -11.69 13.74
CA SER A 92 -31.47 -12.60 13.62
C SER A 92 -31.48 -13.37 12.29
N ASN A 93 -32.00 -14.60 12.30
CA ASN A 93 -32.18 -15.42 11.11
C ASN A 93 -33.15 -14.79 10.10
N ARG A 94 -33.91 -13.77 10.51
CA ARG A 94 -34.78 -13.03 9.60
C ARG A 94 -33.98 -12.45 8.44
N TYR A 95 -32.82 -11.85 8.70
CA TYR A 95 -32.00 -11.22 7.67
C TYR A 95 -31.29 -12.25 6.79
N ASP A 96 -30.83 -13.37 7.38
CA ASP A 96 -30.25 -14.50 6.62
C ASP A 96 -31.22 -15.06 5.58
N ARG A 97 -32.53 -15.03 5.84
CA ARG A 97 -33.55 -15.59 4.94
C ARG A 97 -33.90 -14.68 3.75
N ILE A 98 -33.45 -13.43 3.75
CA ILE A 98 -33.79 -12.45 2.70
C ILE A 98 -32.88 -12.61 1.48
N VAL A 99 -31.69 -13.18 1.65
CA VAL A 99 -30.68 -13.30 0.58
C VAL A 99 -30.21 -14.75 0.48
N GLN A 100 -30.08 -15.25 -0.75
CA GLN A 100 -29.48 -16.54 -1.04
C GLN A 100 -28.25 -16.34 -1.91
N TYR A 101 -27.16 -17.04 -1.59
CA TYR A 101 -25.91 -16.99 -2.33
C TYR A 101 -25.70 -18.30 -3.09
N ALA A 102 -25.19 -18.20 -4.31
CA ALA A 102 -24.70 -19.37 -5.02
C ALA A 102 -23.48 -19.97 -4.27
N PRO A 103 -23.28 -21.30 -4.30
CA PRO A 103 -22.11 -21.92 -3.72
C PRO A 103 -20.81 -21.35 -4.30
N MET A 104 -19.77 -21.25 -3.47
CA MET A 104 -18.43 -20.86 -3.95
C MET A 104 -17.96 -21.82 -5.05
N PRO A 105 -17.31 -21.32 -6.11
CA PRO A 105 -16.82 -22.15 -7.21
C PRO A 105 -15.79 -23.17 -6.69
N ARG A 106 -15.89 -24.41 -7.16
CA ARG A 106 -15.00 -25.52 -6.79
C ARG A 106 -14.32 -26.11 -8.01
N CYS A 107 -13.08 -26.55 -7.82
CA CYS A 107 -12.35 -27.33 -8.80
C CYS A 107 -13.08 -28.64 -9.14
N PRO A 108 -12.90 -29.18 -10.36
CA PRO A 108 -12.04 -28.65 -11.43
C PRO A 108 -12.71 -27.56 -12.29
N ALA A 109 -14.04 -27.50 -12.30
CA ALA A 109 -14.79 -26.65 -13.23
C ALA A 109 -14.87 -25.18 -12.82
N CYS A 110 -14.62 -24.85 -11.55
CA CYS A 110 -14.73 -23.49 -10.99
C CYS A 110 -16.06 -22.81 -11.32
N GLY A 111 -17.15 -23.58 -11.22
CA GLY A 111 -18.50 -23.13 -11.54
C GLY A 111 -18.73 -22.82 -13.02
N GLY A 112 -17.84 -23.26 -13.92
CA GLY A 112 -17.92 -22.98 -15.35
C GLY A 112 -17.62 -21.52 -15.71
N SER A 113 -17.08 -20.73 -14.77
CA SER A 113 -16.82 -19.31 -15.00
C SER A 113 -15.70 -19.12 -16.03
N PRO A 114 -15.91 -18.30 -17.09
CA PRO A 114 -14.85 -18.01 -18.06
C PRO A 114 -13.72 -17.17 -17.47
N PHE A 115 -13.92 -16.59 -16.28
CA PHE A 115 -12.97 -15.74 -15.56
C PHE A 115 -12.18 -16.47 -14.48
N LEU A 116 -12.51 -17.73 -14.18
CA LEU A 116 -11.81 -18.53 -13.18
C LEU A 116 -11.08 -19.71 -13.81
N VAL A 117 -10.00 -20.15 -13.17
CA VAL A 117 -9.26 -21.36 -13.52
C VAL A 117 -8.92 -22.12 -12.26
N CYS A 118 -9.01 -23.44 -12.32
CA CYS A 118 -8.56 -24.30 -11.23
C CYS A 118 -7.04 -24.39 -11.26
N LEU A 119 -6.37 -23.79 -10.27
CA LEU A 119 -4.93 -23.94 -10.05
C LEU A 119 -4.70 -24.59 -8.69
N ARG A 120 -4.01 -25.73 -8.69
CA ARG A 120 -3.67 -26.49 -7.46
C ARG A 120 -4.87 -26.74 -6.53
N GLY A 121 -6.01 -27.10 -7.11
CA GLY A 121 -7.23 -27.40 -6.34
C GLY A 121 -8.00 -26.17 -5.83
N VAL A 122 -7.56 -24.95 -6.16
CA VAL A 122 -8.25 -23.71 -5.80
C VAL A 122 -8.67 -22.96 -7.07
N CYS A 123 -9.88 -22.41 -7.06
CA CYS A 123 -10.35 -21.55 -8.13
C CYS A 123 -9.78 -20.14 -7.95
N VAL A 124 -9.00 -19.69 -8.93
CA VAL A 124 -8.40 -18.35 -8.94
C VAL A 124 -8.79 -17.59 -10.20
N SER A 125 -8.66 -16.26 -10.18
CA SER A 125 -8.91 -15.44 -11.37
C SER A 125 -7.94 -15.84 -12.49
N ARG A 126 -8.46 -15.93 -13.71
CA ARG A 126 -7.65 -16.03 -14.91
C ARG A 126 -6.93 -14.69 -15.08
N SER A 127 -5.60 -14.68 -15.02
CA SER A 127 -4.84 -13.51 -15.44
C SER A 127 -5.08 -13.31 -16.94
N SER A 128 -5.85 -12.29 -17.29
CA SER A 128 -6.01 -11.95 -18.70
C SER A 128 -4.69 -11.41 -19.20
N ARG A 129 -3.98 -12.18 -20.03
CA ARG A 129 -2.87 -11.66 -20.86
C ARG A 129 -3.33 -10.63 -21.90
N ARG A 130 -4.63 -10.30 -21.96
CA ARG A 130 -5.19 -9.33 -22.91
C ARG A 130 -5.87 -8.19 -22.15
N ALA A 131 -5.32 -6.99 -22.28
CA ALA A 131 -6.05 -5.77 -21.97
C ALA A 131 -7.40 -5.78 -22.72
N PRO A 132 -8.50 -5.26 -22.13
CA PRO A 132 -9.75 -5.10 -22.85
C PRO A 132 -9.55 -4.02 -23.92
N VAL A 133 -9.30 -4.45 -25.16
CA VAL A 133 -9.33 -3.56 -26.32
C VAL A 133 -10.80 -3.32 -26.66
N PHE A 134 -11.27 -2.10 -26.42
CA PHE A 134 -12.53 -1.61 -26.98
C PHE A 134 -12.50 -1.74 -28.51
N PHE A 135 -13.55 -2.37 -29.06
CA PHE A 135 -13.92 -2.55 -30.47
C PHE A 135 -13.01 -1.95 -31.56
N ARG A 136 -12.47 -2.81 -32.43
CA ARG A 136 -12.68 -2.71 -33.90
C ARG A 136 -12.40 -4.04 -34.59
N GLY A 137 -13.38 -4.52 -35.36
CA GLY A 137 -13.27 -5.79 -36.07
C GLY A 137 -12.28 -5.77 -37.24
N LYS A 138 -11.57 -6.88 -37.43
CA LYS A 138 -11.49 -7.69 -38.67
C LYS A 138 -10.64 -8.94 -38.41
N ARG A 139 -10.94 -10.00 -39.16
CA ARG A 139 -10.41 -11.37 -39.07
C ARG A 139 -8.99 -11.51 -39.67
N SER A 140 -8.40 -12.69 -39.40
CA SER A 140 -7.21 -13.36 -40.00
C SER A 140 -5.84 -12.90 -39.49
N ALA A 141 -4.81 -13.74 -39.34
CA ALA A 141 -4.59 -15.18 -39.58
C ALA A 141 -3.48 -15.68 -38.62
N GLY A 142 -3.33 -17.01 -38.50
CA GLY A 142 -2.55 -17.68 -37.47
C GLY A 142 -1.03 -17.58 -37.57
N THR A 143 -0.36 -18.00 -36.48
CA THR A 143 0.83 -18.85 -36.49
C THR A 143 1.06 -19.44 -35.11
N SER A 144 1.34 -20.74 -35.12
CA SER A 144 1.69 -21.65 -34.03
C SER A 144 3.11 -21.40 -33.49
N GLY A 145 3.29 -21.67 -32.20
CA GLY A 145 4.59 -21.66 -31.53
C GLY A 145 4.48 -21.94 -30.03
N ASP A 146 4.00 -23.13 -29.68
CA ASP A 146 4.09 -23.68 -28.33
C ASP A 146 5.54 -24.14 -28.06
N GLN A 147 6.18 -23.60 -27.02
CA GLN A 147 7.07 -24.34 -26.13
C GLN A 147 6.96 -23.77 -24.71
N LEU A 148 6.14 -24.45 -23.90
CA LEU A 148 6.13 -24.36 -22.45
C LEU A 148 6.97 -25.52 -21.90
N ALA A 149 7.99 -25.21 -21.13
CA ALA A 149 8.52 -26.11 -20.12
C ALA A 149 9.13 -25.26 -19.00
N ASP A 150 8.51 -25.30 -17.83
CA ASP A 150 9.30 -25.58 -16.63
C ASP A 150 8.42 -26.30 -15.61
N GLU A 151 8.68 -27.59 -15.49
CA GLU A 151 8.17 -28.46 -14.45
C GLU A 151 8.96 -28.19 -13.15
N ASN A 152 8.26 -28.34 -12.01
CA ASN A 152 8.73 -28.36 -10.62
C ASN A 152 8.43 -27.10 -9.80
N VAL A 153 7.23 -27.07 -9.21
CA VAL A 153 6.99 -26.21 -8.03
C VAL A 153 6.34 -27.02 -6.90
N ASN A 154 7.14 -27.22 -5.86
CA ASN A 154 6.86 -27.85 -4.56
C ASN A 154 5.73 -27.10 -3.79
N PRO A 155 4.83 -27.77 -3.02
CA PRO A 155 3.58 -27.17 -2.54
C PRO A 155 3.66 -26.17 -1.38
N ASN A 156 4.84 -25.85 -0.83
CA ASN A 156 4.95 -25.05 0.40
C ASN A 156 5.00 -23.52 0.23
N THR A 157 4.66 -22.98 -0.95
CA THR A 157 4.64 -21.52 -1.19
C THR A 157 3.24 -21.03 -1.55
N THR A 158 2.38 -20.85 -0.54
CA THR A 158 1.40 -19.75 -0.57
C THR A 158 2.16 -18.43 -0.38
N ASN A 159 2.91 -18.04 -1.40
CA ASN A 159 3.38 -16.68 -1.52
C ASN A 159 2.31 -15.93 -2.32
N LEU A 160 1.69 -14.93 -1.70
CA LEU A 160 1.09 -13.80 -2.42
C LEU A 160 2.25 -13.05 -3.11
N ILE A 161 2.81 -13.66 -4.16
CA ILE A 161 3.78 -13.02 -5.04
C ILE A 161 2.96 -12.07 -5.87
N GLN A 162 3.13 -10.78 -5.63
CA GLN A 162 2.85 -9.76 -6.62
C GLN A 162 3.65 -10.18 -7.85
N SER A 163 2.98 -10.72 -8.88
CA SER A 163 3.69 -11.17 -10.08
C SER A 163 4.51 -10.00 -10.62
N ASN A 164 5.68 -10.28 -11.23
CA ASN A 164 6.50 -9.23 -11.88
C ASN A 164 5.64 -8.33 -12.78
N GLU A 165 4.58 -8.86 -13.40
CA GLU A 165 3.59 -8.13 -14.18
C GLU A 165 2.76 -7.12 -13.36
N ALA A 166 2.35 -7.46 -12.13
CA ALA A 166 1.64 -6.55 -11.24
C ALA A 166 2.56 -5.42 -10.75
N ALA A 167 3.83 -5.74 -10.43
CA ALA A 167 4.85 -4.75 -10.07
C ALA A 167 5.16 -3.79 -11.25
N LEU A 168 5.33 -4.32 -12.46
CA LEU A 168 5.51 -3.54 -13.70
C LEU A 168 4.27 -2.69 -14.04
N SER A 169 3.07 -3.23 -13.84
CA SER A 169 1.81 -2.49 -14.00
C SER A 169 1.70 -1.31 -13.03
N THR A 170 2.16 -1.48 -11.77
CA THR A 170 2.16 -0.38 -10.79
C THR A 170 3.20 0.69 -11.10
N LEU A 171 4.34 0.35 -11.73
CA LEU A 171 5.36 1.33 -12.09
C LEU A 171 4.86 2.33 -13.15
N ASN A 172 4.14 1.84 -14.16
CA ASN A 172 3.73 2.62 -15.34
C ASN A 172 2.57 3.60 -15.11
N LYS A 173 1.84 3.51 -13.99
CA LYS A 173 0.64 4.32 -13.76
C LYS A 173 0.91 5.46 -12.77
N PRO A 174 0.53 6.72 -13.07
CA PRO A 174 0.53 7.75 -12.04
C PRO A 174 -0.50 7.44 -10.95
N TYR A 175 -0.32 8.05 -9.78
CA TYR A 175 -1.25 7.96 -8.67
C TYR A 175 -1.98 9.29 -8.55
N GLN A 176 -3.31 9.26 -8.56
CA GLN A 176 -4.14 10.44 -8.39
C GLN A 176 -4.89 10.34 -7.05
N ASN A 177 -4.76 11.38 -6.23
CA ASN A 177 -5.47 11.46 -4.96
C ASN A 177 -6.93 11.89 -5.18
N THR A 178 -7.79 11.56 -4.22
CA THR A 178 -9.19 12.00 -4.19
C THR A 178 -9.35 13.44 -3.66
N PHE A 179 -8.28 14.01 -3.09
CA PHE A 179 -8.24 15.32 -2.45
C PHE A 179 -9.35 15.56 -1.40
N MET A 180 -9.76 14.48 -0.74
CA MET A 180 -10.80 14.52 0.29
C MET A 180 -10.25 14.93 1.66
N ILE A 181 -10.84 15.97 2.25
CA ILE A 181 -10.63 16.38 3.63
C ILE A 181 -11.98 16.53 4.31
N ASP A 182 -12.17 15.86 5.45
CA ASP A 182 -13.37 15.93 6.29
C ASP A 182 -14.67 15.68 5.50
N GLY A 183 -14.61 14.75 4.53
CA GLY A 183 -15.73 14.36 3.66
C GLY A 183 -15.99 15.29 2.48
N LYS A 184 -15.21 16.37 2.31
CA LYS A 184 -15.31 17.31 1.19
C LYS A 184 -14.11 17.13 0.26
N ILE A 185 -14.37 17.07 -1.05
CA ILE A 185 -13.32 17.13 -2.08
C ILE A 185 -12.96 18.61 -2.25
N ASP A 186 -11.71 18.95 -1.94
CA ASP A 186 -11.23 20.33 -1.96
C ASP A 186 -9.71 20.33 -2.16
N GLU A 187 -9.25 20.53 -3.40
CA GLU A 187 -7.81 20.51 -3.74
C GLU A 187 -7.05 21.66 -3.08
N ASP A 188 -7.71 22.82 -2.90
CA ASP A 188 -7.12 24.02 -2.32
C ASP A 188 -6.93 23.94 -0.81
N ALA A 189 -7.62 23.00 -0.15
CA ALA A 189 -7.45 22.71 1.26
C ALA A 189 -6.14 21.96 1.58
N TRP A 190 -5.37 21.54 0.56
CA TRP A 190 -4.11 20.83 0.74
C TRP A 190 -2.89 21.75 0.68
N ALA A 191 -1.92 21.48 1.56
CA ALA A 191 -0.56 22.01 1.52
C ALA A 191 0.43 20.86 1.34
N TYR A 192 1.66 21.13 0.90
CA TYR A 192 2.58 20.08 0.41
C TYR A 192 3.95 20.17 1.06
N ILE A 193 4.49 19.02 1.45
CA ILE A 193 5.85 18.88 2.00
C ILE A 193 6.71 18.12 1.00
N PRO A 194 7.90 18.65 0.64
CA PRO A 194 8.88 17.88 -0.12
C PRO A 194 9.53 16.82 0.77
N ILE A 195 9.59 15.59 0.30
CA ILE A 195 10.09 14.44 1.05
C ILE A 195 11.20 13.77 0.26
N ARG A 196 12.37 13.61 0.89
CA ARG A 196 13.46 12.81 0.32
C ARG A 196 13.21 11.34 0.61
N VAL A 197 13.40 10.49 -0.39
CA VAL A 197 13.45 9.05 -0.26
C VAL A 197 14.86 8.60 -0.59
N LEU A 198 15.52 7.96 0.37
CA LEU A 198 16.78 7.27 0.20
C LEU A 198 16.48 5.77 0.15
N TYR A 199 16.91 5.11 -0.91
CA TYR A 199 16.69 3.68 -1.12
C TYR A 199 18.05 2.98 -1.23
N GLU A 200 18.30 2.02 -0.36
CA GLU A 200 19.46 1.13 -0.46
C GLU A 200 19.12 -0.08 -1.31
N ARG A 201 20.08 -0.56 -2.10
CA ARG A 201 19.90 -1.82 -2.83
C ARG A 201 19.81 -3.00 -1.87
N PRO A 202 18.78 -3.86 -1.97
CA PRO A 202 18.71 -5.06 -1.15
C PRO A 202 19.79 -6.08 -1.53
N LYS A 203 20.41 -6.68 -0.50
CA LYS A 203 21.37 -7.77 -0.66
C LYS A 203 20.77 -8.96 -1.39
N GLY A 204 21.54 -9.55 -2.31
CA GLY A 204 21.17 -10.78 -3.02
C GLY A 204 20.30 -10.57 -4.26
N PHE A 205 19.92 -9.33 -4.58
CA PHE A 205 19.24 -9.01 -5.83
C PHE A 205 20.27 -8.99 -6.96
N ASN A 206 20.03 -9.79 -8.01
CA ASN A 206 20.86 -9.83 -9.21
C ASN A 206 20.10 -9.19 -10.37
N PHE A 207 20.72 -8.20 -11.02
CA PHE A 207 20.14 -7.47 -12.14
C PHE A 207 20.78 -7.81 -13.49
N HIS A 208 21.51 -8.92 -13.57
CA HIS A 208 22.16 -9.42 -14.79
C HIS A 208 22.95 -8.34 -15.52
N THR A 209 23.83 -7.65 -14.78
CA THR A 209 24.69 -6.59 -15.30
C THR A 209 25.47 -7.07 -16.53
N THR A 210 25.28 -6.38 -17.66
CA THR A 210 26.06 -6.62 -18.88
C THR A 210 27.46 -6.05 -18.68
N SER A 211 28.42 -6.90 -18.33
CA SER A 211 29.83 -6.51 -18.23
C SER A 211 30.52 -6.67 -19.58
N PRO A 212 30.93 -5.57 -20.25
CA PRO A 212 31.86 -5.66 -21.37
C PRO A 212 33.22 -6.09 -20.78
N GLY A 213 33.68 -7.32 -21.04
CA GLY A 213 35.00 -7.77 -20.60
C GLY A 213 35.08 -8.86 -19.52
N ALA A 214 34.10 -9.77 -19.46
CA ALA A 214 34.23 -11.09 -18.81
C ALA A 214 34.25 -11.19 -17.27
N THR A 215 34.04 -10.10 -16.51
CA THR A 215 33.77 -10.23 -15.08
C THR A 215 32.27 -10.43 -14.83
N LYS A 216 31.86 -11.60 -14.30
CA LYS A 216 30.48 -11.86 -13.82
C LYS A 216 30.13 -11.05 -12.55
N ARG A 217 30.83 -9.94 -12.31
CA ARG A 217 30.79 -9.17 -11.07
C ARG A 217 29.93 -7.93 -11.28
N ASP A 218 28.88 -7.80 -10.49
CA ASP A 218 27.99 -6.64 -10.51
C ASP A 218 28.65 -5.45 -9.82
N MET A 219 29.14 -4.48 -10.58
CA MET A 219 29.83 -3.29 -10.04
C MET A 219 28.98 -2.50 -9.02
N TYR A 220 27.66 -2.60 -9.09
CA TYR A 220 26.73 -1.86 -8.23
C TYR A 220 26.31 -2.64 -6.98
N ASP A 221 26.76 -3.89 -6.80
CA ASP A 221 26.51 -4.65 -5.58
C ASP A 221 27.43 -4.14 -4.44
N PRO A 222 26.88 -3.64 -3.31
CA PRO A 222 27.68 -3.18 -2.17
C PRO A 222 28.66 -4.22 -1.61
N GLU A 223 28.41 -5.52 -1.82
CA GLU A 223 29.35 -6.59 -1.44
C GLU A 223 30.70 -6.46 -2.17
N ASN A 224 30.76 -5.70 -3.26
CA ASN A 224 31.97 -5.51 -4.05
C ASN A 224 32.88 -4.36 -3.57
N PHE A 225 32.37 -3.50 -2.70
CA PHE A 225 33.09 -2.36 -2.10
C PHE A 225 32.70 -2.19 -0.63
N LYS A 226 32.75 -3.28 0.15
CA LYS A 226 32.24 -3.36 1.54
C LYS A 226 32.80 -2.29 2.48
N ASN A 227 34.08 -1.95 2.33
CA ASN A 227 34.73 -0.98 3.21
C ASN A 227 34.18 0.43 2.96
N GLU A 228 34.02 0.79 1.69
CA GLU A 228 33.43 2.04 1.24
C GLU A 228 31.94 2.08 1.59
N ALA A 229 31.21 0.99 1.35
CA ALA A 229 29.79 0.85 1.70
C ALA A 229 29.57 1.08 3.21
N LYS A 230 30.40 0.46 4.06
CA LYS A 230 30.33 0.65 5.51
C LYS A 230 30.65 2.09 5.92
N ARG A 231 31.57 2.78 5.24
CA ARG A 231 31.91 4.20 5.52
C ARG A 231 30.76 5.14 5.23
N ILE A 232 29.91 4.83 4.25
CA ILE A 232 28.72 5.63 3.91
C ILE A 232 27.45 5.16 4.63
N GLY A 233 27.56 4.18 5.53
CA GLY A 233 26.44 3.71 6.35
C GLY A 233 25.52 2.69 5.68
N LEU A 234 25.92 2.11 4.55
CA LEU A 234 25.15 1.03 3.92
C LEU A 234 25.16 -0.20 4.81
N HIS A 235 23.98 -0.62 5.26
CA HIS A 235 23.83 -1.80 6.11
C HIS A 235 23.85 -3.09 5.30
N ASN A 236 23.33 -3.07 4.05
CA ASN A 236 23.29 -4.21 3.12
C ASN A 236 22.78 -5.51 3.77
N GLU A 237 21.78 -5.41 4.63
CA GLU A 237 21.14 -6.55 5.31
C GLU A 237 19.66 -6.62 4.89
N VAL A 238 19.20 -7.82 4.56
CA VAL A 238 17.77 -8.09 4.34
C VAL A 238 17.29 -8.96 5.49
N GLN A 239 16.56 -8.37 6.44
CA GLN A 239 16.05 -9.10 7.60
C GLN A 239 14.63 -9.67 7.40
N TYR A 240 14.08 -9.53 6.19
CA TYR A 240 12.71 -9.94 5.89
C TYR A 240 12.64 -11.39 5.41
N LYS A 241 11.70 -12.17 5.97
CA LYS A 241 11.49 -13.59 5.60
C LYS A 241 10.68 -13.78 4.31
N GLN A 242 9.92 -12.77 3.87
CA GLN A 242 9.08 -12.86 2.68
C GLN A 242 9.91 -12.62 1.42
N GLN A 243 9.75 -13.49 0.42
CA GLN A 243 10.41 -13.34 -0.88
C GLN A 243 9.86 -12.09 -1.59
N CYS A 244 10.70 -11.05 -1.67
CA CYS A 244 10.48 -9.86 -2.48
C CYS A 244 11.19 -10.09 -3.82
N THR A 245 10.49 -9.90 -4.94
CA THR A 245 11.08 -9.98 -6.28
C THR A 245 11.29 -8.56 -6.80
N PRO A 246 12.44 -8.27 -7.46
CA PRO A 246 12.64 -6.98 -8.07
C PRO A 246 11.57 -6.70 -9.12
N SER A 247 11.34 -5.42 -9.40
CA SER A 247 10.36 -4.98 -10.41
C SER A 247 10.58 -5.56 -11.82
N GLY A 248 11.76 -6.13 -12.09
CA GLY A 248 12.19 -6.60 -13.40
C GLY A 248 12.64 -5.49 -14.35
N SER A 249 12.15 -4.25 -14.17
CA SER A 249 12.59 -3.07 -14.94
C SER A 249 13.90 -2.47 -14.44
N GLY A 250 14.26 -2.74 -13.18
CA GLY A 250 15.34 -2.06 -12.47
C GLY A 250 14.91 -0.76 -11.78
N ALA A 251 13.64 -0.35 -11.90
CA ALA A 251 13.08 0.79 -11.18
C ALA A 251 11.88 0.36 -10.33
N ALA A 252 11.78 0.92 -9.12
CA ALA A 252 10.68 0.66 -8.19
C ALA A 252 10.02 1.95 -7.71
N LYS A 253 8.83 1.80 -7.16
CA LYS A 253 8.13 2.85 -6.43
C LYS A 253 8.33 2.67 -4.93
N VAL A 254 8.73 3.75 -4.27
CA VAL A 254 8.55 3.90 -2.84
C VAL A 254 7.35 4.80 -2.64
N PHE A 255 6.27 4.25 -2.10
CA PHE A 255 5.08 5.01 -1.76
C PHE A 255 5.32 5.80 -0.48
N VAL A 256 4.92 7.07 -0.48
CA VAL A 256 4.93 7.93 0.69
C VAL A 256 3.51 8.43 0.90
N GLN A 257 3.01 8.31 2.12
CA GLN A 257 1.64 8.67 2.46
C GLN A 257 1.58 9.54 3.70
N SER A 258 0.62 10.45 3.73
CA SER A 258 0.17 11.18 4.91
C SER A 258 -1.20 10.68 5.34
N ASN A 259 -1.40 10.56 6.64
CA ASN A 259 -2.71 10.31 7.24
C ASN A 259 -2.96 11.36 8.32
N GLY A 260 -4.09 12.07 8.22
CA GLY A 260 -4.51 13.03 9.24
C GLY A 260 -4.80 12.34 10.57
N LEU A 261 -4.32 12.94 11.66
CA LEU A 261 -4.55 12.50 13.04
C LEU A 261 -5.69 13.29 13.69
N ASN A 262 -5.83 14.57 13.36
CA ASN A 262 -6.89 15.46 13.85
C ASN A 262 -7.87 15.93 12.74
N TYR A 263 -7.79 15.32 11.55
CA TYR A 263 -8.72 15.51 10.44
C TYR A 263 -8.84 14.22 9.64
N ALA A 264 -9.96 14.03 8.95
CA ALA A 264 -10.16 12.88 8.06
C ALA A 264 -9.62 13.21 6.67
N GLY A 265 -8.39 12.81 6.37
CA GLY A 265 -7.79 12.97 5.05
C GLY A 265 -6.55 12.12 4.89
N LYS A 266 -6.34 11.60 3.68
CA LYS A 266 -5.18 10.80 3.30
C LYS A 266 -4.63 11.32 1.98
N TYR A 267 -3.31 11.44 1.89
CA TYR A 267 -2.61 11.71 0.64
C TYR A 267 -1.56 10.64 0.41
N LYS A 268 -1.37 10.21 -0.82
CA LYS A 268 -0.33 9.27 -1.20
C LYS A 268 0.34 9.73 -2.49
N ASP A 269 1.65 9.70 -2.49
CA ASP A 269 2.48 9.90 -3.67
C ASP A 269 3.57 8.81 -3.69
N TYR A 270 4.45 8.84 -4.69
CA TYR A 270 5.56 7.91 -4.76
C TYR A 270 6.83 8.57 -5.31
N ALA A 271 7.97 8.06 -4.85
CA ALA A 271 9.26 8.31 -5.45
C ALA A 271 9.64 7.12 -6.36
N ILE A 272 10.13 7.42 -7.56
CA ILE A 272 10.73 6.39 -8.43
C ILE A 272 12.22 6.27 -8.07
N VAL A 273 12.66 5.06 -7.76
CA VAL A 273 14.04 4.75 -7.38
C VAL A 273 14.61 3.70 -8.34
N ASP A 274 15.92 3.76 -8.59
CA ASP A 274 16.66 2.74 -9.33
C ASP A 274 17.14 1.67 -8.34
N GLU A 275 16.66 0.45 -8.50
CA GLU A 275 16.98 -0.70 -7.63
C GLU A 275 18.36 -1.29 -7.94
N ARG A 276 18.96 -0.92 -9.07
CA ARG A 276 20.26 -1.45 -9.53
C ARG A 276 21.42 -0.73 -8.86
N GLN A 277 21.26 0.57 -8.61
CA GLN A 277 22.29 1.39 -7.97
C GLN A 277 22.43 1.03 -6.48
N PRO A 278 23.64 1.13 -5.89
CA PRO A 278 23.86 0.82 -4.49
C PRO A 278 22.97 1.63 -3.54
N VAL A 279 22.80 2.91 -3.87
CA VAL A 279 21.94 3.87 -3.19
C VAL A 279 21.33 4.77 -4.26
N THR A 280 20.02 4.99 -4.17
CA THR A 280 19.30 5.99 -4.97
C THR A 280 18.61 6.99 -4.05
N SER A 281 18.61 8.26 -4.45
CA SER A 281 17.86 9.32 -3.78
C SER A 281 16.85 9.93 -4.75
N ALA A 282 15.62 10.15 -4.29
CA ALA A 282 14.56 10.79 -5.05
C ALA A 282 13.73 11.71 -4.15
N ILE A 283 13.01 12.67 -4.74
CA ILE A 283 12.11 13.56 -4.00
C ILE A 283 10.68 13.35 -4.51
N THR A 284 9.73 13.31 -3.58
CA THR A 284 8.27 13.23 -3.81
C THR A 284 7.57 14.27 -2.95
N TYR A 285 6.28 14.53 -3.20
CA TYR A 285 5.54 15.58 -2.52
C TYR A 285 4.26 15.01 -1.93
N VAL A 286 4.11 15.13 -0.62
CA VAL A 286 2.92 14.61 0.06
C VAL A 286 2.10 15.77 0.60
N GLY A 287 0.80 15.72 0.27
CA GLY A 287 -0.19 16.66 0.74
C GLY A 287 -0.58 16.41 2.20
N PHE A 288 -0.99 17.45 2.91
CA PHE A 288 -1.67 17.39 4.20
C PHE A 288 -2.68 18.54 4.30
N LYS A 289 -3.62 18.50 5.25
CA LYS A 289 -4.57 19.60 5.47
C LYS A 289 -3.81 20.89 5.75
N LYS A 290 -4.15 21.96 5.03
CA LYS A 290 -3.53 23.28 5.21
C LYS A 290 -3.85 23.82 6.60
N PRO A 291 -2.84 24.26 7.40
CA PRO A 291 -3.04 24.70 8.77
C PRO A 291 -3.55 26.15 8.83
N SER A 292 -4.73 26.41 8.25
CA SER A 292 -5.30 27.76 8.14
C SER A 292 -6.01 28.21 9.42
N THR A 293 -6.88 27.36 9.96
CA THR A 293 -7.68 27.67 11.17
C THR A 293 -7.15 26.97 12.42
N SER A 294 -6.59 25.77 12.26
CA SER A 294 -5.97 24.99 13.32
C SER A 294 -4.71 24.32 12.81
N ASP A 295 -3.84 23.92 13.73
CA ASP A 295 -2.71 23.07 13.40
C ASP A 295 -3.21 21.74 12.79
N SER A 296 -2.41 21.18 11.89
CA SER A 296 -2.67 19.89 11.26
C SER A 296 -1.74 18.86 11.84
N GLU A 297 -2.32 17.84 12.48
CA GLU A 297 -1.59 16.71 13.02
C GLU A 297 -1.63 15.58 11.99
N VAL A 298 -0.47 15.07 11.61
CA VAL A 298 -0.32 14.12 10.51
C VAL A 298 0.73 13.07 10.85
N ILE A 299 0.52 11.84 10.40
CA ILE A 299 1.55 10.82 10.37
C ILE A 299 1.99 10.56 8.92
N LEU A 300 3.29 10.70 8.69
CA LEU A 300 3.94 10.40 7.42
C LEU A 300 4.55 9.00 7.50
N THR A 301 4.30 8.17 6.50
CA THR A 301 4.86 6.83 6.40
C THR A 301 5.29 6.56 4.97
N ALA A 302 6.29 5.70 4.80
CA ALA A 302 6.72 5.26 3.49
C ALA A 302 6.94 3.75 3.47
N TYR A 303 6.68 3.15 2.31
CA TYR A 303 6.90 1.73 2.07
C TYR A 303 7.21 1.47 0.60
N ASP A 304 8.02 0.45 0.33
CA ASP A 304 8.32 0.06 -1.04
C ASP A 304 7.26 -0.87 -1.66
N THR A 305 7.47 -1.24 -2.93
CA THR A 305 6.59 -2.17 -3.66
C THR A 305 6.41 -3.51 -2.97
N CYS A 306 7.35 -3.94 -2.13
CA CYS A 306 7.25 -5.17 -1.35
C CYS A 306 6.55 -4.98 0.00
N GLY A 307 6.03 -3.78 0.27
CA GLY A 307 5.37 -3.43 1.53
C GLY A 307 6.32 -3.27 2.70
N ARG A 308 7.64 -3.20 2.46
CA ARG A 308 8.64 -2.99 3.51
C ARG A 308 8.62 -1.53 3.93
N ILE A 309 8.61 -1.27 5.22
CA ILE A 309 8.51 0.08 5.78
C ILE A 309 9.86 0.78 5.68
N CYS A 310 9.84 2.05 5.28
CA CYS A 310 11.01 2.91 5.32
C CYS A 310 11.01 3.75 6.60
N ARG A 311 12.20 3.96 7.17
CA ARG A 311 12.36 4.63 8.46
C ARG A 311 12.39 6.16 8.26
N PRO A 312 11.59 6.93 8.99
CA PRO A 312 11.62 8.38 8.92
C PRO A 312 12.85 8.95 9.66
N ALA A 313 13.50 9.92 9.03
CA ALA A 313 14.61 10.67 9.56
C ALA A 313 14.35 12.18 9.39
N CYS A 314 14.53 12.94 10.45
CA CYS A 314 14.24 14.37 10.52
C CYS A 314 15.54 15.18 10.66
N PRO A 315 15.61 16.41 10.12
CA PRO A 315 16.81 17.23 10.18
C PRO A 315 17.16 17.60 11.63
N VAL A 316 18.45 17.65 11.92
CA VAL A 316 18.99 18.14 13.20
C VAL A 316 19.51 19.56 12.99
N TYR A 317 18.78 20.53 13.52
CA TYR A 317 19.15 21.94 13.44
C TYR A 317 20.33 22.27 14.37
N GLY A 318 21.20 23.18 13.94
CA GLY A 318 22.35 23.63 14.72
C GLY A 318 23.69 22.95 14.40
N HIS A 319 23.72 22.00 13.46
CA HIS A 319 24.96 21.43 12.93
C HIS A 319 25.42 22.16 11.65
N HIS A 320 26.73 22.38 11.51
CA HIS A 320 27.34 22.98 10.30
C HIS A 320 27.17 22.14 9.02
N ARG A 321 26.74 20.88 9.16
CA ARG A 321 26.44 19.97 8.05
C ARG A 321 24.99 19.50 8.18
N GLU A 322 24.31 19.36 7.04
CA GLU A 322 23.01 18.68 6.99
C GLU A 322 23.15 17.30 7.65
N SER A 323 22.42 17.11 8.74
CA SER A 323 22.38 15.85 9.48
C SER A 323 20.93 15.50 9.80
N TYR A 324 20.65 14.21 9.78
CA TYR A 324 19.32 13.66 10.00
C TYR A 324 19.38 12.62 11.10
N ARG A 325 18.35 12.55 11.94
CA ARG A 325 18.21 11.51 12.98
C ARG A 325 16.85 10.85 12.88
N ALA A 326 16.75 9.62 13.38
CA ALA A 326 15.47 8.91 13.47
C ALA A 326 14.42 9.77 14.19
N CYS A 327 13.19 9.76 13.69
CA CYS A 327 12.05 10.44 14.29
C CYS A 327 10.80 9.56 14.19
N SER A 328 9.66 9.99 14.76
CA SER A 328 8.43 9.19 14.74
C SER A 328 7.70 9.20 13.39
N GLY A 329 8.00 10.18 12.53
CA GLY A 329 7.20 10.47 11.32
C GLY A 329 5.84 11.13 11.62
N SER A 330 5.52 11.41 12.89
CA SER A 330 4.32 12.16 13.29
C SER A 330 4.65 13.64 13.49
N PHE A 331 3.88 14.52 12.87
CA PHE A 331 4.10 15.96 12.89
C PHE A 331 2.83 16.71 13.29
N ARG A 332 3.02 17.76 14.09
CA ARG A 332 2.04 18.83 14.25
C ARG A 332 2.54 20.02 13.44
N ILE A 333 1.81 20.36 12.39
CA ILE A 333 2.19 21.40 11.43
C ILE A 333 1.32 22.63 11.68
N SER A 334 1.96 23.78 11.89
CA SER A 334 1.30 25.05 12.16
C SER A 334 1.55 26.06 11.03
N SER A 335 0.81 27.16 11.01
CA SER A 335 1.05 28.30 10.12
C SER A 335 2.17 29.25 10.60
N LYS A 336 2.93 28.87 11.64
CA LYS A 336 4.01 29.70 12.18
C LYS A 336 5.29 29.56 11.35
N SER A 337 5.96 30.68 11.10
CA SER A 337 7.24 30.74 10.40
C SER A 337 8.39 30.13 11.24
N PRO A 338 9.41 29.49 10.61
CA PRO A 338 9.56 29.24 9.17
C PRO A 338 8.61 28.16 8.66
N LEU A 339 7.95 28.43 7.53
CA LEU A 339 7.07 27.46 6.88
C LEU A 339 7.93 26.41 6.17
N MET A 340 7.92 25.19 6.70
CA MET A 340 8.64 24.04 6.12
C MET A 340 7.79 23.29 5.08
N PHE A 341 6.84 23.97 4.46
CA PHE A 341 5.88 23.42 3.50
C PHE A 341 5.44 24.49 2.50
N SER A 342 4.83 24.08 1.40
CA SER A 342 4.29 24.97 0.37
C SER A 342 2.78 24.92 0.30
N GLN A 343 2.16 26.05 -0.07
CA GLN A 343 0.70 26.23 -0.05
C GLN A 343 -0.04 25.51 -1.19
N ASN A 344 0.68 25.07 -2.22
CA ASN A 344 0.19 24.31 -3.36
C ASN A 344 1.33 23.45 -3.93
N TYR A 345 0.99 22.50 -4.80
CA TYR A 345 1.94 21.53 -5.37
C TYR A 345 3.04 22.21 -6.21
N GLY A 346 2.66 23.15 -7.09
CA GLY A 346 3.60 23.86 -7.96
C GLY A 346 4.67 24.62 -7.17
N SER A 347 4.26 25.31 -6.10
CA SER A 347 5.18 25.99 -5.18
C SER A 347 6.11 25.03 -4.43
N ALA A 348 5.66 23.81 -4.13
CA ALA A 348 6.50 22.77 -3.52
C ALA A 348 7.59 22.29 -4.49
N VAL A 349 7.22 22.10 -5.75
CA VAL A 349 8.17 21.72 -6.80
C VAL A 349 9.19 22.84 -7.02
N SER A 350 8.74 24.08 -7.18
CA SER A 350 9.63 25.22 -7.44
C SER A 350 10.53 25.59 -6.26
N SER A 351 10.10 25.33 -5.02
CA SER A 351 10.95 25.55 -3.84
C SER A 351 12.04 24.49 -3.68
N THR A 352 11.83 23.31 -4.29
CA THR A 352 12.80 22.21 -4.27
C THR A 352 13.79 22.31 -5.43
N TRP A 353 13.31 22.67 -6.63
CA TRP A 353 14.08 22.61 -7.88
C TRP A 353 14.14 23.97 -8.59
N ASN A 354 15.35 24.38 -8.96
CA ASN A 354 15.57 25.45 -9.94
C ASN A 354 16.28 24.87 -11.17
N VAL A 355 15.52 24.65 -12.24
CA VAL A 355 16.05 24.12 -13.52
C VAL A 355 16.69 25.18 -14.42
N ARG A 356 16.51 26.47 -14.11
CA ARG A 356 17.11 27.57 -14.89
C ARG A 356 18.53 27.88 -14.43
N GLU A 357 18.79 27.73 -13.14
CA GLU A 357 20.12 27.84 -12.55
C GLU A 357 20.74 26.45 -12.50
N MET A 358 21.57 26.12 -13.49
CA MET A 358 22.41 24.92 -13.45
C MET A 358 23.53 25.15 -12.41
N GLU A 359 23.19 25.25 -11.13
CA GLU A 359 24.21 25.28 -10.08
C GLU A 359 25.00 23.96 -10.08
N PRO A 360 26.32 23.99 -9.80
CA PRO A 360 27.12 22.78 -9.66
C PRO A 360 26.62 21.94 -8.47
N GLY A 361 25.85 20.91 -8.78
CA GLY A 361 25.17 20.05 -7.82
C GLY A 361 23.84 20.67 -7.40
N CYS A 362 22.74 19.95 -7.65
CA CYS A 362 21.39 20.31 -7.22
C CYS A 362 21.28 20.36 -5.68
N LYS A 363 21.93 21.34 -5.06
CA LYS A 363 21.78 21.65 -3.65
C LYS A 363 20.52 22.50 -3.54
N SER A 364 19.39 21.86 -3.27
CA SER A 364 18.34 22.56 -2.54
C SER A 364 19.03 23.10 -1.29
N SER A 365 19.22 24.42 -1.19
CA SER A 365 19.96 25.09 -0.12
C SER A 365 19.25 25.01 1.24
N GLN A 366 18.17 24.23 1.31
CA GLN A 366 17.35 24.02 2.49
C GLN A 366 17.26 22.53 2.82
N SER A 367 17.57 22.21 4.07
CA SER A 367 17.33 20.89 4.63
C SER A 367 15.87 20.52 4.46
N LEU A 368 15.61 19.41 3.76
CA LEU A 368 14.26 18.90 3.58
C LEU A 368 13.66 18.49 4.94
N PRO A 369 12.35 18.71 5.16
CA PRO A 369 11.71 18.50 6.47
C PRO A 369 11.76 17.05 6.97
N ILE A 370 11.83 16.09 6.05
CA ILE A 370 11.89 14.67 6.34
C ILE A 370 12.57 13.90 5.19
N THR A 371 13.34 12.89 5.57
CA THR A 371 13.88 11.87 4.68
C THR A 371 13.37 10.50 5.12
N PHE A 372 12.87 9.67 4.21
CA PHE A 372 12.63 8.25 4.47
C PHE A 372 13.81 7.42 3.99
N VAL A 373 14.34 6.57 4.86
CA VAL A 373 15.44 5.64 4.59
C VAL A 373 14.86 4.24 4.42
N CYS A 374 14.88 3.74 3.19
CA CYS A 374 14.45 2.40 2.82
C CYS A 374 15.69 1.49 2.74
N ASP A 375 16.10 0.93 3.87
CA ASP A 375 17.29 0.09 4.03
C ASP A 375 16.97 -1.39 4.34
N HIS A 376 15.69 -1.75 4.19
CA HIS A 376 15.18 -3.12 4.36
C HIS A 376 15.39 -3.74 5.74
N GLN A 377 15.64 -2.90 6.75
CA GLN A 377 15.61 -3.33 8.13
C GLN A 377 14.17 -3.67 8.52
N ASN A 378 13.99 -4.79 9.23
CA ASN A 378 12.69 -5.18 9.77
C ASN A 378 12.45 -4.54 11.15
N SER A 379 12.81 -3.26 11.27
CA SER A 379 12.61 -2.46 12.47
C SER A 379 11.44 -1.52 12.24
N TRP A 380 10.51 -1.50 13.20
CA TRP A 380 9.45 -0.52 13.13
C TRP A 380 10.03 0.89 13.33
N PRO A 381 9.43 1.94 12.73
CA PRO A 381 9.90 3.33 12.88
C PRO A 381 10.06 3.81 14.33
N TRP A 382 9.36 3.16 15.27
CA TRP A 382 9.34 3.45 16.71
C TRP A 382 10.16 2.46 17.55
N GLU A 383 10.78 1.45 16.96
CA GLU A 383 11.74 0.61 17.67
C GLU A 383 13.05 1.39 17.82
N SER A 384 13.25 1.95 19.02
CA SER A 384 14.45 2.67 19.40
C SER A 384 15.64 1.72 19.52
N LYS A 385 16.22 1.33 18.39
CA LYS A 385 17.58 0.80 18.33
C LYS A 385 18.32 1.53 17.21
N LEU A 386 19.00 2.61 17.60
CA LEU A 386 20.19 3.10 16.91
C LEU A 386 21.40 2.48 17.61
#